data_AF-A0A7W7YMS7-F1
#
_entry.id   AF-A0A7W7YMS7-F1
#
_cell.length_a   1.000
_cell.length_b   1.000
_cell.length_c   1.000
_cell.angle_alpha   90.00
_cell.angle_beta   90.00
_cell.angle_gamma   90.00
#
_symmetry.space_group_name_H-M   'P 1'
#
loop_
_entity.id
_entity.type
_entity.pdbx_description
1 polymer ?
#
loop_
_entity_poly.entity_id
_entity_poly.type
_entity_poly.pdbx_seq_one_letter_code
_entity_poly.pdbx_strand_id
1 'polypeptide(L)'
;MAAQASDSPTASATSQELALFPEDAEQTLAMDAGPVAFANEAKSPEMLQTSEISKESEVPVRALPPLPQELKNVAKTLEKVLHDPGQLQGAFASFCAAAYVKPEWAGAASEYLTTLFEHQEDTLAEMTRVPDLIIELGSGHYTLTFMVASRWAAKADLARLTRLAEALIATQSKMNSTEVVDLMLALTTSLSISRYSRAEQLLSAASAHAGEDEEDALREAHLWLGAGGIVRGCTQEARDLWDVRLRRPRVAWTWTSAEECSALAQLAHSLDPHSEAAVLFQAVVPSCWWDLLIGRARDVTAYEAALTAAKAAAQERARQVDEIVPEPPKTLVRQPIIVWRGVPFFIGGLVGAWALVLGIWAGPYDLVRTATEPPALAEKNGVSEVPQAQSPVLPEHPHAAWRKAQTESLAAEVPELRHWVEKIELGEWKEFETLLKGDSAELPKDDPKYQKLLLWLHLDPPSNAQTRRQVPLLLASLRQDSTVIELWEKLVYPGSLNAQEIQEAALRTQHESKEAWSPTQRAQLSRLVEAKVTAP
;
A
#
# COMPACT_ATOMS: atom_id res chain seq x y z
N MET A 1 -11.30 56.14 43.22
CA MET A 1 -11.74 56.78 41.95
C MET A 1 -11.83 55.65 40.93
N ALA A 2 -12.92 54.87 40.96
CA ALA A 2 -14.14 54.97 40.12
C ALA A 2 -13.88 54.39 38.70
N ALA A 3 -14.61 53.43 38.10
CA ALA A 3 -15.79 52.59 38.37
C ALA A 3 -15.69 51.35 37.43
N GLN A 4 -15.97 50.09 37.80
CA GLN A 4 -17.25 49.32 37.81
C GLN A 4 -18.19 49.42 36.58
N ALA A 5 -18.38 48.29 35.88
CA ALA A 5 -19.64 47.69 35.30
C ALA A 5 -19.22 46.52 34.36
N SER A 6 -19.45 45.23 34.64
CA SER A 6 -20.70 44.42 34.55
C SER A 6 -21.38 44.44 33.17
N ASP A 7 -21.41 43.29 32.48
CA ASP A 7 -22.67 42.57 32.21
C ASP A 7 -22.47 41.26 31.42
N SER A 8 -23.14 40.22 31.93
CA SER A 8 -23.45 38.95 31.26
C SER A 8 -24.65 39.12 30.32
N PRO A 9 -24.99 38.09 29.52
CA PRO A 9 -26.32 37.53 29.75
C PRO A 9 -26.41 35.99 29.68
N THR A 10 -27.22 35.47 30.59
CA THR A 10 -27.83 34.14 30.67
C THR A 10 -29.29 34.21 30.18
N ALA A 11 -29.72 33.23 29.37
CA ALA A 11 -31.08 32.65 29.25
C ALA A 11 -31.04 31.73 27.99
N SER A 12 -31.27 30.41 27.97
CA SER A 12 -32.24 29.49 28.58
C SER A 12 -33.71 29.70 28.17
N ALA A 13 -34.18 28.90 27.21
CA ALA A 13 -35.39 28.04 27.27
C ALA A 13 -35.79 27.60 25.85
N THR A 14 -35.71 26.31 25.47
CA THR A 14 -36.69 25.22 25.67
C THR A 14 -37.84 25.23 24.67
N SER A 15 -37.87 24.24 23.76
CA SER A 15 -39.05 23.52 23.23
C SER A 15 -38.49 22.33 22.42
N GLN A 16 -38.44 21.11 22.97
CA GLN A 16 -39.50 20.10 22.91
C GLN A 16 -40.04 19.86 21.50
N GLU A 17 -39.53 18.80 20.84
CA GLU A 17 -40.35 18.00 19.94
C GLU A 17 -40.04 16.52 20.17
N LEU A 18 -41.06 15.83 20.67
CA LEU A 18 -41.12 14.39 20.87
C LEU A 18 -41.20 13.70 19.51
N ALA A 19 -40.34 12.71 19.28
CA ALA A 19 -40.66 11.60 18.39
C ALA A 19 -40.43 10.29 19.14
N LEU A 20 -41.52 9.80 19.74
CA LEU A 20 -41.73 8.38 20.05
C LEU A 20 -41.55 7.58 18.75
N PHE A 21 -40.78 6.49 18.76
CA PHE A 21 -41.18 5.21 18.16
C PHE A 21 -40.44 4.06 18.87
N PRO A 22 -41.07 2.88 18.97
CA PRO A 22 -40.92 2.00 20.12
C PRO A 22 -39.92 0.85 19.93
N GLU A 23 -39.40 0.38 21.05
CA GLU A 23 -38.93 -1.00 21.26
C GLU A 23 -40.10 -1.99 21.17
N ASP A 24 -39.73 -3.27 20.98
CA ASP A 24 -40.55 -4.49 21.01
C ASP A 24 -41.17 -4.96 19.68
N ALA A 25 -40.44 -5.88 19.05
CA ALA A 25 -41.04 -7.09 18.47
C ALA A 25 -40.00 -8.22 18.44
N GLU A 26 -39.80 -8.87 19.59
CA GLU A 26 -39.47 -10.30 19.60
C GLU A 26 -40.63 -11.05 18.93
N GLN A 27 -40.36 -11.70 17.80
CA GLN A 27 -41.20 -12.80 17.33
C GLN A 27 -40.31 -13.98 16.95
N THR A 28 -40.23 -14.88 17.92
CA THR A 28 -40.04 -16.32 17.76
C THR A 28 -40.75 -16.85 16.51
N LEU A 29 -39.97 -17.39 15.58
CA LEU A 29 -40.46 -18.38 14.61
C LEU A 29 -39.49 -19.56 14.62
N ALA A 30 -39.77 -20.46 15.55
CA ALA A 30 -39.29 -21.82 15.54
C ALA A 30 -40.13 -22.61 14.53
N MET A 31 -39.52 -23.10 13.46
CA MET A 31 -39.90 -24.33 12.75
C MET A 31 -38.61 -24.88 12.13
N ASP A 32 -38.06 -25.95 12.71
CA ASP A 32 -38.39 -27.34 12.37
C ASP A 32 -37.47 -27.86 11.25
N ALA A 33 -36.30 -28.36 11.68
CA ALA A 33 -35.54 -29.36 10.94
C ALA A 33 -35.08 -30.38 11.97
N GLY A 34 -35.87 -31.45 12.08
CA GLY A 34 -35.62 -32.57 12.97
C GLY A 34 -34.30 -33.30 12.68
N PRO A 35 -33.83 -34.09 13.66
CA PRO A 35 -32.53 -34.74 13.66
C PRO A 35 -32.60 -36.12 12.99
N VAL A 36 -31.52 -36.54 12.33
CA VAL A 36 -31.36 -37.94 11.93
C VAL A 36 -29.97 -38.47 12.30
N ALA A 37 -30.03 -39.37 13.29
CA ALA A 37 -29.23 -40.57 13.50
C ALA A 37 -27.73 -40.44 13.85
N PHE A 38 -27.47 -40.47 15.16
CA PHE A 38 -26.41 -41.31 15.72
C PHE A 38 -26.90 -42.77 15.80
N ALA A 39 -26.02 -43.71 15.48
CA ALA A 39 -26.16 -45.11 15.88
C ALA A 39 -25.12 -45.47 16.94
N ASN A 40 -25.64 -45.66 18.17
CA ASN A 40 -25.43 -46.79 19.08
C ASN A 40 -24.00 -47.05 19.63
N GLU A 41 -23.79 -47.30 20.92
CA GLU A 41 -24.65 -48.02 21.86
C GLU A 41 -24.77 -47.35 23.24
N ALA A 42 -25.98 -47.44 23.78
CA ALA A 42 -26.35 -47.08 25.13
C ALA A 42 -26.20 -48.27 26.08
N LYS A 43 -25.86 -47.98 27.35
CA LYS A 43 -26.41 -48.70 28.50
C LYS A 43 -26.93 -47.68 29.50
N SER A 44 -28.23 -47.80 29.78
CA SER A 44 -29.09 -46.90 30.54
C SER A 44 -29.10 -47.26 32.06
N PRO A 45 -29.84 -46.57 32.94
CA PRO A 45 -29.26 -45.90 34.11
C PRO A 45 -29.79 -46.45 35.45
N GLU A 46 -29.17 -46.04 36.55
CA GLU A 46 -29.76 -46.16 37.88
C GLU A 46 -29.80 -44.79 38.55
N MET A 47 -31.03 -44.33 38.82
CA MET A 47 -31.34 -43.17 39.65
C MET A 47 -30.89 -43.43 41.08
N LEU A 48 -30.19 -42.47 41.68
CA LEU A 48 -30.35 -42.17 43.10
C LEU A 48 -30.05 -40.68 43.33
N GLN A 49 -31.11 -39.97 43.74
CA GLN A 49 -31.04 -38.66 44.34
C GLN A 49 -30.26 -38.74 45.66
N THR A 50 -29.22 -37.92 45.79
CA THR A 50 -28.78 -37.40 47.09
C THR A 50 -28.43 -35.93 46.96
N SER A 51 -29.26 -35.13 47.60
CA SER A 51 -29.02 -33.75 48.01
C SER A 51 -27.83 -33.67 48.97
N GLU A 52 -26.72 -33.07 48.55
CA GLU A 52 -25.68 -32.57 49.46
C GLU A 52 -25.14 -31.22 48.98
N ILE A 53 -25.58 -30.19 49.70
CA ILE A 53 -24.76 -29.17 50.38
C ILE A 53 -23.63 -28.56 49.55
N SER A 54 -23.87 -27.28 49.23
CA SER A 54 -22.87 -26.23 48.98
C SER A 54 -21.51 -26.51 49.62
N LYS A 55 -20.54 -26.88 48.79
CA LYS A 55 -19.15 -26.50 49.02
C LYS A 55 -18.83 -25.42 48.01
N GLU A 56 -18.57 -24.22 48.53
CA GLU A 56 -17.80 -23.20 47.83
C GLU A 56 -16.60 -23.90 47.18
N SER A 57 -16.63 -23.94 45.86
CA SER A 57 -15.48 -24.26 45.05
C SER A 57 -14.49 -23.11 45.24
N GLU A 58 -13.64 -23.18 46.26
CA GLU A 58 -12.41 -22.39 46.32
C GLU A 58 -11.63 -22.68 45.03
N VAL A 59 -11.74 -21.77 44.07
CA VAL A 59 -10.90 -21.75 42.88
C VAL A 59 -9.46 -21.70 43.39
N PRO A 60 -8.58 -22.66 43.03
CA PRO A 60 -7.22 -22.66 43.50
C PRO A 60 -6.56 -21.34 43.10
N VAL A 61 -6.15 -20.54 44.09
CA VAL A 61 -5.40 -19.31 43.86
C VAL A 61 -4.10 -19.72 43.18
N ARG A 62 -4.03 -19.52 41.86
CA ARG A 62 -2.87 -19.85 41.05
C ARG A 62 -1.69 -19.01 41.55
N ALA A 63 -0.67 -19.67 42.10
CA ALA A 63 0.50 -18.98 42.61
C ALA A 63 1.23 -18.27 41.46
N LEU A 64 1.55 -16.98 41.65
CA LEU A 64 2.29 -16.21 40.65
C LEU A 64 3.69 -16.80 40.44
N PRO A 65 4.20 -16.80 39.19
CA PRO A 65 5.54 -17.31 38.88
C PRO A 65 6.63 -16.60 39.69
N PRO A 66 7.71 -17.31 40.08
CA PRO A 66 8.80 -16.70 40.84
C PRO A 66 9.58 -15.70 39.98
N LEU A 67 9.71 -14.47 40.47
CA LEU A 67 10.52 -13.42 39.84
C LEU A 67 11.92 -13.29 40.47
N PRO A 68 12.92 -12.81 39.69
CA PRO A 68 14.20 -12.34 40.22
C PRO A 68 14.01 -11.35 41.38
N GLN A 69 14.92 -11.41 42.36
CA GLN A 69 14.79 -10.64 43.60
C GLN A 69 14.72 -9.12 43.35
N GLU A 70 15.42 -8.67 42.31
CA GLU A 70 15.49 -7.29 41.84
C GLU A 70 14.14 -6.77 41.33
N LEU A 71 13.31 -7.64 40.75
CA LEU A 71 12.00 -7.28 40.21
C LEU A 71 10.89 -7.32 41.27
N LYS A 72 11.10 -7.95 42.43
CA LYS A 72 10.04 -8.14 43.44
C LYS A 72 9.43 -6.84 43.96
N ASN A 73 10.23 -5.77 44.09
CA ASN A 73 9.73 -4.50 44.61
C ASN A 73 8.82 -3.77 43.60
N VAL A 74 9.21 -3.77 42.32
CA VAL A 74 8.40 -3.19 41.24
C VAL A 74 7.17 -4.06 40.94
N ALA A 75 7.30 -5.38 41.01
CA ALA A 75 6.18 -6.33 40.89
C ALA A 75 5.11 -6.10 41.98
N LYS A 76 5.51 -6.02 43.25
CA LYS A 76 4.59 -5.70 44.36
C LYS A 76 3.91 -4.35 44.21
N THR A 77 4.58 -3.39 43.57
CA THR A 77 3.98 -2.07 43.30
C THR A 77 2.91 -2.21 42.23
N LEU A 78 3.19 -2.94 41.15
CA LEU A 78 2.24 -3.24 40.08
C LEU A 78 1.00 -3.99 40.60
N GLU A 79 1.19 -5.03 41.42
CA GLU A 79 0.08 -5.79 42.05
C GLU A 79 -0.84 -4.89 42.88
N LYS A 80 -0.27 -3.97 43.67
CA LYS A 80 -1.04 -3.06 44.52
C LYS A 80 -1.89 -2.07 43.74
N VAL A 81 -1.41 -1.63 42.58
CA VAL A 81 -2.11 -0.64 41.74
C VAL A 81 -2.92 -1.28 40.61
N LEU A 82 -3.04 -2.61 40.57
CA LEU A 82 -3.76 -3.34 39.52
C LEU A 82 -5.22 -2.87 39.36
N HIS A 83 -5.84 -2.46 40.46
CA HIS A 83 -7.22 -1.96 40.49
C HIS A 83 -7.33 -0.43 40.41
N ASP A 84 -6.21 0.31 40.28
CA ASP A 84 -6.19 1.76 40.14
C ASP A 84 -5.75 2.14 38.71
N PRO A 85 -6.69 2.41 37.79
CA PRO A 85 -6.38 2.71 36.39
C PRO A 85 -5.53 3.98 36.22
N GLY A 86 -5.57 4.92 37.17
CA GLY A 86 -4.79 6.16 37.10
C GLY A 86 -3.30 5.96 37.33
N GLN A 87 -2.92 4.91 38.06
CA GLN A 87 -1.52 4.60 38.39
C GLN A 87 -0.97 3.37 37.67
N LEU A 88 -1.87 2.51 37.17
CA LEU A 88 -1.52 1.23 36.55
C LEU A 88 -0.52 1.37 35.40
N GLN A 89 -0.75 2.30 34.47
CA GLN A 89 0.11 2.47 33.30
C GLN A 89 1.54 2.88 33.68
N GLY A 90 1.69 3.73 34.71
CA GLY A 90 2.99 4.15 35.22
C GLY A 90 3.75 3.02 35.91
N ALA A 91 3.05 2.25 36.75
CA ALA A 91 3.65 1.09 37.43
C ALA A 91 4.02 -0.02 36.44
N PHE A 92 3.18 -0.28 35.43
CA PHE A 92 3.45 -1.23 34.36
C PHE A 92 4.70 -0.82 33.57
N ALA A 93 4.78 0.44 33.13
CA ALA A 93 5.95 0.95 32.43
C ALA A 93 7.22 0.84 33.28
N SER A 94 7.15 1.11 34.58
CA SER A 94 8.26 0.94 35.52
C SER A 94 8.68 -0.53 35.67
N PHE A 95 7.72 -1.47 35.68
CA PHE A 95 8.00 -2.90 35.71
C PHE A 95 8.70 -3.34 34.43
N CYS A 96 8.17 -3.02 33.26
CA CYS A 96 8.77 -3.36 31.96
C CYS A 96 10.17 -2.77 31.81
N ALA A 97 10.36 -1.51 32.22
CA ALA A 97 11.67 -0.86 32.19
C ALA A 97 12.72 -1.52 33.11
N ALA A 98 12.31 -2.26 34.14
CA ALA A 98 13.23 -3.05 34.95
C ALA A 98 13.41 -4.48 34.39
N ALA A 99 12.31 -5.09 33.94
CA ALA A 99 12.25 -6.48 33.50
C ALA A 99 12.97 -6.72 32.16
N TYR A 100 12.75 -5.85 31.16
CA TYR A 100 13.26 -6.05 29.80
C TYR A 100 14.63 -5.39 29.55
N VAL A 101 15.30 -4.88 30.58
CA VAL A 101 16.71 -4.44 30.47
C VAL A 101 17.66 -5.61 30.36
N LYS A 102 17.31 -6.75 30.95
CA LYS A 102 18.12 -7.97 30.95
C LYS A 102 17.35 -9.10 30.26
N PRO A 103 17.85 -9.64 29.13
CA PRO A 103 17.17 -10.70 28.39
C PRO A 103 16.82 -11.92 29.25
N GLU A 104 17.67 -12.30 30.20
CA GLU A 104 17.45 -13.44 31.08
C GLU A 104 16.24 -13.29 32.03
N TRP A 105 15.71 -12.07 32.19
CA TRP A 105 14.53 -11.80 33.01
C TRP A 105 13.24 -11.76 32.19
N ALA A 106 13.34 -11.64 30.86
CA ALA A 106 12.19 -11.41 29.99
C ALA A 106 11.17 -12.55 30.06
N GLY A 107 11.61 -13.81 30.12
CA GLY A 107 10.72 -14.97 30.24
C GLY A 107 9.89 -14.97 31.52
N ALA A 108 10.57 -14.92 32.67
CA ALA A 108 9.90 -14.91 33.98
C ALA A 108 8.99 -13.69 34.15
N ALA A 109 9.39 -12.53 33.63
CA ALA A 109 8.56 -11.33 33.66
C ALA A 109 7.31 -11.46 32.77
N SER A 110 7.43 -12.05 31.58
CA SER A 110 6.33 -12.24 30.65
C SER A 110 5.31 -13.27 31.16
N GLU A 111 5.78 -14.38 31.72
CA GLU A 111 4.91 -15.36 32.38
C GLU A 111 4.19 -14.77 33.61
N TYR A 112 4.91 -13.97 34.39
CA TYR A 112 4.33 -13.26 35.53
C TYR A 112 3.25 -12.26 35.09
N LEU A 113 3.51 -11.45 34.06
CA LEU A 113 2.53 -10.50 33.53
C LEU A 113 1.29 -11.21 32.98
N THR A 114 1.47 -12.27 32.20
CA THR A 114 0.33 -13.02 31.64
C THR A 114 -0.50 -13.70 32.73
N THR A 115 0.12 -14.19 33.81
CA THR A 115 -0.61 -14.73 34.97
C THR A 115 -1.31 -13.63 35.77
N LEU A 116 -0.65 -12.49 36.00
CA LEU A 116 -1.23 -11.38 36.76
C LEU A 116 -2.45 -10.76 36.06
N PHE A 117 -2.44 -10.74 34.73
CA PHE A 117 -3.51 -10.19 33.88
C PHE A 117 -4.36 -11.28 33.20
N GLU A 118 -4.44 -12.50 33.74
CA GLU A 118 -5.20 -13.64 33.15
C GLU A 118 -6.68 -13.30 32.88
N HIS A 119 -7.25 -12.33 33.60
CA HIS A 119 -8.62 -11.85 33.39
C HIS A 119 -8.71 -10.41 32.85
N GLN A 120 -7.58 -9.81 32.48
CA GLN A 120 -7.44 -8.43 32.02
C GLN A 120 -6.47 -8.33 30.82
N GLU A 121 -6.47 -9.35 29.96
CA GLU A 121 -5.58 -9.45 28.79
C GLU A 121 -5.70 -8.25 27.85
N ASP A 122 -6.91 -7.70 27.70
CA ASP A 122 -7.17 -6.52 26.90
C ASP A 122 -6.44 -5.28 27.42
N THR A 123 -6.43 -5.08 28.74
CA THR A 123 -5.71 -3.99 29.41
C THR A 123 -4.21 -4.19 29.28
N LEU A 124 -3.72 -5.42 29.45
CA LEU A 124 -2.30 -5.75 29.26
C LEU A 124 -1.86 -5.50 27.81
N ALA A 125 -2.67 -5.91 26.82
CA ALA A 125 -2.39 -5.67 25.42
C ALA A 125 -2.37 -4.17 25.07
N GLU A 126 -3.23 -3.37 25.70
CA GLU A 126 -3.27 -1.91 25.52
C GLU A 126 -2.03 -1.20 26.05
N MET A 127 -1.47 -1.67 27.18
CA MET A 127 -0.28 -1.08 27.80
C MET A 127 1.05 -1.59 27.21
N THR A 128 1.07 -2.81 26.69
CA THR A 128 2.28 -3.45 26.16
C THR A 128 2.84 -2.72 24.95
N ARG A 129 4.16 -2.53 24.91
CA ARG A 129 4.86 -1.85 23.81
C ARG A 129 5.58 -2.87 22.94
N VAL A 130 5.64 -2.60 21.63
CA VAL A 130 6.35 -3.45 20.67
C VAL A 130 7.81 -3.73 21.06
N PRO A 131 8.62 -2.77 21.55
CA PRO A 131 10.00 -3.08 21.94
C PRO A 131 10.12 -4.13 23.05
N ASP A 132 9.18 -4.14 24.00
CA ASP A 132 9.18 -5.12 25.10
C ASP A 132 8.92 -6.55 24.56
N LEU A 133 8.00 -6.67 23.59
CA LEU A 133 7.73 -7.92 22.87
C LEU A 133 8.94 -8.42 22.09
N ILE A 134 9.63 -7.52 21.37
CA ILE A 134 10.83 -7.88 20.62
C ILE A 134 11.95 -8.37 21.54
N ILE A 135 12.08 -7.82 22.74
CA ILE A 135 13.05 -8.28 23.74
C ILE A 135 12.66 -9.67 24.27
N GLU A 136 11.36 -9.90 24.52
CA GLU A 136 10.85 -11.23 24.90
C GLU A 136 11.20 -12.28 23.84
N LEU A 137 10.85 -12.02 22.57
CA LEU A 137 11.14 -12.90 21.44
C LEU A 137 12.65 -13.16 21.29
N GLY A 138 13.46 -12.10 21.41
CA GLY A 138 14.92 -12.20 21.34
C GLY A 138 15.55 -12.99 22.50
N SER A 139 14.80 -13.21 23.57
CA SER A 139 15.19 -14.03 24.71
C SER A 139 14.71 -15.49 24.60
N GLY A 140 14.06 -15.87 23.50
CA GLY A 140 13.51 -17.21 23.27
C GLY A 140 12.21 -17.49 24.03
N HIS A 141 11.50 -16.44 24.43
CA HIS A 141 10.20 -16.52 25.09
C HIS A 141 9.12 -15.87 24.23
N TYR A 142 7.88 -16.35 24.33
CA TYR A 142 6.84 -15.98 23.36
C TYR A 142 5.45 -15.74 23.97
N THR A 143 5.27 -16.04 25.27
CA THR A 143 3.96 -16.11 25.92
C THR A 143 3.22 -14.77 25.90
N LEU A 144 3.89 -13.68 26.26
CA LEU A 144 3.28 -12.35 26.25
C LEU A 144 3.04 -11.88 24.82
N THR A 145 4.01 -12.08 23.92
CA THR A 145 3.91 -11.67 22.52
C THR A 145 2.72 -12.33 21.81
N PHE A 146 2.55 -13.65 21.91
CA PHE A 146 1.42 -14.32 21.28
C PHE A 146 0.07 -13.86 21.84
N MET A 147 -0.04 -13.75 23.18
CA MET A 147 -1.26 -13.26 23.81
C MET A 147 -1.57 -11.83 23.33
N VAL A 148 -0.61 -10.91 23.41
CA VAL A 148 -0.82 -9.50 23.04
C VAL A 148 -1.11 -9.35 21.55
N ALA A 149 -0.38 -10.04 20.67
CA ALA A 149 -0.63 -10.02 19.24
C ALA A 149 -2.02 -10.57 18.89
N SER A 150 -2.45 -11.66 19.55
CA SER A 150 -3.79 -12.22 19.36
C SER A 150 -4.89 -11.23 19.77
N ARG A 151 -4.70 -10.48 20.87
CA ARG A 151 -5.63 -9.44 21.33
C ARG A 151 -5.68 -8.25 20.39
N TRP A 152 -4.53 -7.82 19.86
CA TRP A 152 -4.48 -6.77 18.83
C TRP A 152 -5.18 -7.22 17.54
N ALA A 153 -5.01 -8.48 17.11
CA ALA A 153 -5.71 -9.04 15.96
C ALA A 153 -7.22 -9.11 16.20
N ALA A 154 -7.67 -9.56 17.37
CA ALA A 154 -9.08 -9.61 17.74
C ALA A 154 -9.76 -8.22 17.76
N LYS A 155 -9.02 -7.19 18.19
CA LYS A 155 -9.47 -5.78 18.18
C LYS A 155 -9.24 -5.07 16.84
N ALA A 156 -8.67 -5.74 15.85
CA ALA A 156 -8.24 -5.13 14.59
C ALA A 156 -7.33 -3.90 14.77
N ASP A 157 -6.42 -3.91 15.76
CA ASP A 157 -5.41 -2.85 15.95
C ASP A 157 -4.27 -3.02 14.91
N LEU A 158 -4.59 -2.68 13.66
CA LEU A 158 -3.68 -2.81 12.53
C LEU A 158 -2.41 -1.98 12.69
N ALA A 159 -2.47 -0.87 13.43
CA ALA A 159 -1.32 0.01 13.64
C ALA A 159 -0.25 -0.69 14.49
N ARG A 160 -0.64 -1.32 15.60
CA ARG A 160 0.30 -2.07 16.45
C ARG A 160 0.81 -3.33 15.77
N LEU A 161 -0.05 -4.08 15.07
CA LEU A 161 0.36 -5.26 14.31
C LEU A 161 1.37 -4.90 13.21
N THR A 162 1.16 -3.80 12.50
CA THR A 162 2.11 -3.32 11.47
C THR A 162 3.46 -2.96 12.09
N ARG A 163 3.48 -2.26 13.23
CA ARG A 163 4.74 -1.94 13.94
C ARG A 163 5.45 -3.19 14.46
N LEU A 164 4.72 -4.19 14.94
CA LEU A 164 5.28 -5.46 15.35
C LEU A 164 5.90 -6.20 14.14
N ALA A 165 5.20 -6.26 13.02
CA ALA A 165 5.73 -6.84 11.78
C ALA A 165 7.00 -6.12 11.29
N GLU A 166 7.02 -4.79 11.32
CA GLU A 166 8.21 -3.99 10.98
C GLU A 166 9.40 -4.31 11.89
N ALA A 167 9.15 -4.39 13.20
CA ALA A 167 10.19 -4.70 14.15
C ALA A 167 10.72 -6.14 13.97
N LEU A 168 9.84 -7.11 13.73
CA LEU A 168 10.21 -8.49 13.41
C LEU A 168 11.09 -8.60 12.17
N ILE A 169 10.71 -7.94 11.06
CA ILE A 169 11.53 -7.91 9.84
C ILE A 169 12.90 -7.29 10.12
N ALA A 170 12.94 -6.21 10.91
CA ALA A 170 14.20 -5.54 11.27
C ALA A 170 15.11 -6.41 12.16
N THR A 171 14.55 -7.29 13.01
CA THR A 171 15.30 -8.13 13.94
C THR A 171 15.45 -9.60 13.50
N GLN A 172 14.92 -9.98 12.34
CA GLN A 172 14.84 -11.37 11.88
C GLN A 172 16.20 -12.10 11.91
N SER A 173 17.31 -11.41 11.62
CA SER A 173 18.65 -12.02 11.60
C SER A 173 19.13 -12.58 12.95
N LYS A 174 18.44 -12.22 14.04
CA LYS A 174 18.72 -12.65 15.41
C LYS A 174 17.67 -13.61 15.97
N MET A 175 16.57 -13.85 15.25
CA MET A 175 15.37 -14.53 15.75
C MET A 175 14.92 -15.58 14.72
N ASN A 176 15.54 -16.75 14.76
CA ASN A 176 15.28 -17.86 13.84
C ASN A 176 14.56 -19.03 14.51
N SER A 177 13.74 -18.76 15.53
CA SER A 177 12.94 -19.82 16.16
C SER A 177 11.66 -20.07 15.38
N THR A 178 11.17 -21.32 15.44
CA THR A 178 9.94 -21.76 14.77
C THR A 178 8.75 -20.92 15.23
N GLU A 179 8.69 -20.58 16.52
CA GLU A 179 7.60 -19.76 17.06
C GLU A 179 7.59 -18.33 16.50
N VAL A 180 8.76 -17.76 16.19
CA VAL A 180 8.83 -16.44 15.54
C VAL A 180 8.36 -16.53 14.09
N VAL A 181 8.71 -17.62 13.37
CA VAL A 181 8.20 -17.87 12.02
C VAL A 181 6.68 -18.00 12.03
N ASP A 182 6.11 -18.79 12.94
CA ASP A 182 4.66 -18.93 13.12
C ASP A 182 3.98 -17.58 13.37
N LEU A 183 4.56 -16.76 14.25
CA LEU A 183 4.06 -15.41 14.52
C LEU A 183 4.09 -14.53 13.25
N MET A 184 5.17 -14.59 12.48
CA MET A 184 5.29 -13.84 11.22
C MET A 184 4.27 -14.30 10.18
N LEU A 185 4.00 -15.60 10.08
CA LEU A 185 2.97 -16.15 9.19
C LEU A 185 1.56 -15.74 9.65
N ALA A 186 1.25 -15.81 10.95
CA ALA A 186 -0.02 -15.34 11.50
C ALA A 186 -0.24 -13.83 11.33
N LEU A 187 0.82 -13.03 11.44
CA LEU A 187 0.77 -11.59 11.13
C LEU A 187 0.59 -11.34 9.63
N THR A 188 1.18 -12.17 8.77
CA THR A 188 0.99 -12.10 7.32
C THR A 188 -0.46 -12.33 6.96
N THR A 189 -1.09 -13.40 7.50
CA THR A 189 -2.52 -13.67 7.27
C THR A 189 -3.37 -12.49 7.74
N SER A 190 -3.06 -11.93 8.92
CA SER A 190 -3.77 -10.78 9.52
C SER A 190 -3.63 -9.48 8.73
N LEU A 191 -2.47 -9.22 8.12
CA LEU A 191 -2.16 -7.96 7.43
C LEU A 191 -2.38 -8.01 5.91
N SER A 192 -2.58 -9.20 5.34
CA SER A 192 -2.64 -9.46 3.90
C SER A 192 -3.53 -8.52 3.09
N ILE A 193 -4.75 -8.23 3.57
CA ILE A 193 -5.72 -7.38 2.88
C ILE A 193 -5.44 -5.90 3.16
N SER A 194 -5.36 -5.55 4.44
CA SER A 194 -5.31 -4.16 4.89
C SER A 194 -3.94 -3.50 4.74
N ARG A 195 -2.85 -4.29 4.71
CA ARG A 195 -1.45 -3.84 4.62
C ARG A 195 -0.62 -4.79 3.74
N TYR A 196 -1.11 -5.05 2.52
CA TYR A 196 -0.54 -6.00 1.55
C TYR A 196 0.99 -5.96 1.44
N SER A 197 1.58 -4.78 1.20
CA SER A 197 3.03 -4.64 0.99
C SER A 197 3.86 -5.08 2.19
N ARG A 198 3.32 -4.90 3.42
CA ARG A 198 3.98 -5.34 4.64
C ARG A 198 3.84 -6.84 4.83
N ALA A 199 2.65 -7.39 4.56
CA ALA A 199 2.41 -8.83 4.60
C ALA A 199 3.31 -9.58 3.61
N GLU A 200 3.51 -9.06 2.40
CA GLU A 200 4.41 -9.64 1.39
C GLU A 200 5.87 -9.69 1.88
N GLN A 201 6.37 -8.60 2.49
CA GLN A 201 7.72 -8.58 3.07
C GLN A 201 7.85 -9.56 4.23
N LEU A 202 6.83 -9.67 5.06
CA LEU A 202 6.81 -10.56 6.21
C LEU A 202 6.80 -12.03 5.78
N LEU A 203 6.00 -12.37 4.77
CA LEU A 203 5.97 -13.70 4.16
C LEU A 203 7.33 -14.07 3.57
N SER A 204 7.94 -13.16 2.80
CA SER A 204 9.27 -13.40 2.21
C SER A 204 10.35 -13.62 3.26
N ALA A 205 10.23 -12.98 4.42
CA ALA A 205 11.17 -13.15 5.53
C ALA A 205 10.93 -14.46 6.29
N ALA A 206 9.66 -14.81 6.53
CA ALA A 206 9.26 -16.06 7.19
C ALA A 206 9.58 -17.29 6.33
N SER A 207 9.31 -17.24 5.02
CA SER A 207 9.55 -18.35 4.09
C SER A 207 11.02 -18.76 3.98
N ALA A 208 11.95 -17.85 4.28
CA ALA A 208 13.38 -18.17 4.29
C ALA A 208 13.80 -19.06 5.46
N HIS A 209 12.97 -19.16 6.50
CA HIS A 209 13.27 -19.86 7.75
C HIS A 209 12.24 -20.93 8.11
N ALA A 210 11.10 -20.98 7.41
CA ALA A 210 10.07 -22.00 7.60
C ALA A 210 10.58 -23.40 7.23
N GLY A 211 10.31 -24.36 8.10
CA GLY A 211 10.58 -25.78 7.92
C GLY A 211 9.38 -26.54 7.39
N GLU A 212 9.41 -27.86 7.54
CA GLU A 212 8.32 -28.76 7.12
C GLU A 212 7.09 -28.62 8.04
N ASP A 213 7.30 -28.30 9.33
CA ASP A 213 6.23 -28.18 10.31
C ASP A 213 5.31 -26.97 10.04
N GLU A 214 5.85 -25.91 9.40
CA GLU A 214 5.11 -24.68 9.08
C GLU A 214 4.47 -24.68 7.67
N GLU A 215 4.47 -25.80 6.94
CA GLU A 215 3.96 -25.85 5.55
C GLU A 215 2.48 -25.42 5.44
N ASP A 216 1.65 -25.85 6.39
CA ASP A 216 0.24 -25.49 6.42
C ASP A 216 0.03 -24.00 6.72
N ALA A 217 0.79 -23.44 7.66
CA ALA A 217 0.77 -22.01 7.99
C ALA A 217 1.28 -21.15 6.83
N LEU A 218 2.31 -21.62 6.11
CA LEU A 218 2.79 -20.99 4.88
C LEU A 218 1.70 -20.99 3.80
N ARG A 219 1.04 -22.13 3.57
CA ARG A 219 -0.03 -22.25 2.58
C ARG A 219 -1.17 -21.30 2.90
N GLU A 220 -1.58 -21.23 4.17
CA GLU A 220 -2.58 -20.27 4.62
C GLU A 220 -2.12 -18.81 4.41
N ALA A 221 -0.88 -18.48 4.76
CA ALA A 221 -0.33 -17.14 4.54
C ALA A 221 -0.28 -16.75 3.05
N HIS A 222 0.08 -17.68 2.17
CA HIS A 222 0.02 -17.50 0.72
C HIS A 222 -1.40 -17.29 0.21
N LEU A 223 -2.36 -18.08 0.71
CA LEU A 223 -3.78 -17.95 0.36
C LEU A 223 -4.31 -16.56 0.71
N TRP A 224 -4.05 -16.09 1.93
CA TRP A 224 -4.47 -14.77 2.38
C TRP A 224 -3.74 -13.64 1.64
N LEU A 225 -2.44 -13.77 1.39
CA LEU A 225 -1.70 -12.80 0.59
C LEU A 225 -2.26 -12.73 -0.84
N GLY A 226 -2.61 -13.87 -1.45
CA GLY A 226 -3.29 -13.92 -2.75
C GLY A 226 -4.62 -13.17 -2.74
N ALA A 227 -5.42 -13.32 -1.67
CA ALA A 227 -6.66 -12.56 -1.51
C ALA A 227 -6.41 -11.05 -1.40
N GLY A 228 -5.40 -10.66 -0.60
CA GLY A 228 -4.95 -9.27 -0.53
C GLY A 228 -4.50 -8.72 -1.88
N GLY A 229 -3.84 -9.54 -2.71
CA GLY A 229 -3.40 -9.19 -4.07
C GLY A 229 -4.58 -8.88 -4.99
N ILE A 230 -5.66 -9.68 -4.93
CA ILE A 230 -6.89 -9.47 -5.71
C ILE A 230 -7.54 -8.12 -5.38
N VAL A 231 -7.58 -7.73 -4.10
CA VAL A 231 -8.23 -6.48 -3.67
C VAL A 231 -7.26 -5.30 -3.54
N ARG A 232 -5.97 -5.48 -3.84
CA ARG A 232 -4.94 -4.44 -3.70
C ARG A 232 -5.27 -3.17 -4.49
N GLY A 233 -5.83 -3.33 -5.68
CA GLY A 233 -6.22 -2.23 -6.58
C GLY A 233 -7.57 -1.59 -6.26
N CYS A 234 -8.30 -2.11 -5.27
CA CYS A 234 -9.58 -1.55 -4.85
C CYS A 234 -9.38 -0.29 -3.97
N THR A 235 -10.45 0.48 -3.84
CA THR A 235 -10.57 1.59 -2.87
C THR A 235 -10.31 1.12 -1.42
N GLN A 236 -9.91 2.05 -0.53
CA GLN A 236 -9.62 1.71 0.87
C GLN A 236 -10.87 1.15 1.57
N GLU A 237 -12.02 1.77 1.33
CA GLU A 237 -13.31 1.39 1.90
C GLU A 237 -13.70 -0.04 1.45
N ALA A 238 -13.47 -0.36 0.17
CA ALA A 238 -13.69 -1.71 -0.33
C ALA A 238 -12.75 -2.74 0.31
N ARG A 239 -11.47 -2.39 0.52
CA ARG A 239 -10.52 -3.29 1.19
C ARG A 239 -10.91 -3.54 2.65
N ASP A 240 -11.31 -2.51 3.38
CA ASP A 240 -11.77 -2.65 4.77
C ASP A 240 -13.03 -3.51 4.86
N LEU A 241 -13.97 -3.33 3.91
CA LEU A 241 -15.14 -4.19 3.78
C LEU A 241 -14.74 -5.65 3.51
N TRP A 242 -13.83 -5.90 2.57
CA TRP A 242 -13.37 -7.26 2.26
C TRP A 242 -12.62 -7.91 3.42
N ASP A 243 -11.77 -7.18 4.16
CA ASP A 243 -11.07 -7.72 5.33
C ASP A 243 -12.07 -8.24 6.37
N VAL A 244 -13.08 -7.45 6.72
CA VAL A 244 -14.11 -7.86 7.69
C VAL A 244 -14.90 -9.09 7.21
N ARG A 245 -15.32 -9.11 5.93
CA ARG A 245 -16.18 -10.18 5.42
C ARG A 245 -15.43 -11.49 5.22
N LEU A 246 -14.22 -11.45 4.67
CA LEU A 246 -13.40 -12.65 4.44
C LEU A 246 -12.99 -13.32 5.76
N ARG A 247 -12.83 -12.56 6.85
CA ARG A 247 -12.59 -13.11 8.21
C ARG A 247 -13.81 -13.80 8.82
N ARG A 248 -15.01 -13.55 8.27
CA ARG A 248 -16.29 -14.02 8.80
C ARG A 248 -17.15 -14.63 7.69
N PRO A 249 -16.68 -15.73 7.05
CA PRO A 249 -17.35 -16.31 5.88
C PRO A 249 -18.73 -16.90 6.20
N ARG A 250 -19.00 -17.23 7.47
CA ARG A 250 -20.28 -17.81 7.90
C ARG A 250 -21.38 -16.77 8.16
N VAL A 251 -21.04 -15.48 8.15
CA VAL A 251 -22.02 -14.40 8.38
C VAL A 251 -22.80 -14.18 7.09
N ALA A 252 -24.13 -14.13 7.20
CA ALA A 252 -24.99 -13.78 6.08
C ALA A 252 -24.87 -12.27 5.81
N TRP A 253 -24.12 -11.93 4.76
CA TRP A 253 -23.90 -10.55 4.36
C TRP A 253 -25.01 -10.04 3.45
N THR A 254 -25.39 -8.78 3.63
CA THR A 254 -26.21 -8.05 2.66
C THR A 254 -25.36 -7.58 1.47
N TRP A 255 -26.01 -7.40 0.32
CA TRP A 255 -25.40 -6.91 -0.92
C TRP A 255 -26.36 -5.95 -1.64
N THR A 256 -26.83 -4.96 -0.90
CA THR A 256 -27.89 -4.03 -1.31
C THR A 256 -27.43 -2.57 -1.28
N SER A 257 -26.40 -2.24 -0.50
CA SER A 257 -25.91 -0.87 -0.42
C SER A 257 -25.09 -0.51 -1.67
N ALA A 258 -25.03 0.78 -2.00
CA ALA A 258 -24.24 1.27 -3.13
C ALA A 258 -22.74 0.94 -2.96
N GLU A 259 -22.24 0.99 -1.73
CA GLU A 259 -20.86 0.63 -1.38
C GLU A 259 -20.58 -0.85 -1.60
N GLU A 260 -21.50 -1.74 -1.18
CA GLU A 260 -21.41 -3.19 -1.40
C GLU A 260 -21.42 -3.53 -2.89
N CYS A 261 -22.32 -2.91 -3.67
CA CYS A 261 -22.38 -3.09 -5.11
C CYS A 261 -21.10 -2.56 -5.80
N SER A 262 -20.56 -1.43 -5.34
CA SER A 262 -19.29 -0.88 -5.84
C SER A 262 -18.12 -1.82 -5.54
N ALA A 263 -18.05 -2.39 -4.33
CA ALA A 263 -17.02 -3.34 -3.95
C ALA A 263 -17.07 -4.63 -4.80
N LEU A 264 -18.28 -5.15 -5.08
CA LEU A 264 -18.47 -6.27 -6.01
C LEU A 264 -18.05 -5.91 -7.44
N ALA A 265 -18.40 -4.71 -7.91
CA ALA A 265 -18.01 -4.26 -9.24
C ALA A 265 -16.48 -4.17 -9.37
N GLN A 266 -15.78 -3.62 -8.36
CA GLN A 266 -14.32 -3.59 -8.32
C GLN A 266 -13.73 -5.00 -8.32
N LEU A 267 -14.27 -5.89 -7.47
CA LEU A 267 -13.83 -7.30 -7.40
C LEU A 267 -14.00 -8.02 -8.75
N ALA A 268 -15.09 -7.78 -9.49
CA ALA A 268 -15.35 -8.40 -10.79
C ALA A 268 -14.28 -8.09 -11.85
N HIS A 269 -13.46 -7.05 -11.66
CA HIS A 269 -12.39 -6.68 -12.57
C HIS A 269 -11.04 -7.30 -12.20
N SER A 270 -10.84 -7.65 -10.92
CA SER A 270 -9.55 -8.13 -10.42
C SER A 270 -9.54 -9.61 -10.04
N LEU A 271 -10.70 -10.20 -9.75
CA LEU A 271 -10.82 -11.59 -9.33
C LEU A 271 -10.75 -12.54 -10.54
N ASP A 272 -9.68 -13.33 -10.59
CA ASP A 272 -9.62 -14.53 -11.42
C ASP A 272 -10.30 -15.70 -10.68
N PRO A 273 -11.38 -16.30 -11.20
CA PRO A 273 -12.04 -17.43 -10.56
C PRO A 273 -11.19 -18.70 -10.46
N HIS A 274 -10.08 -18.77 -11.20
CA HIS A 274 -9.15 -19.91 -11.16
C HIS A 274 -8.00 -19.74 -10.14
N SER A 275 -7.89 -18.55 -9.53
CA SER A 275 -6.94 -18.29 -8.45
C SER A 275 -7.26 -19.15 -7.22
N GLU A 276 -6.24 -19.65 -6.53
CA GLU A 276 -6.41 -20.38 -5.27
C GLU A 276 -7.14 -19.54 -4.20
N ALA A 277 -6.81 -18.24 -4.12
CA ALA A 277 -7.43 -17.31 -3.20
C ALA A 277 -8.91 -17.01 -3.52
N ALA A 278 -9.39 -17.37 -4.71
CA ALA A 278 -10.78 -17.16 -5.12
C ALA A 278 -11.77 -17.91 -4.21
N VAL A 279 -11.34 -19.02 -3.58
CA VAL A 279 -12.15 -19.79 -2.63
C VAL A 279 -12.60 -18.95 -1.42
N LEU A 280 -11.78 -18.01 -0.96
CA LEU A 280 -12.12 -17.13 0.16
C LEU A 280 -13.26 -16.18 -0.22
N PHE A 281 -13.25 -15.65 -1.44
CA PHE A 281 -14.30 -14.76 -1.95
C PHE A 281 -15.58 -15.54 -2.24
N GLN A 282 -15.48 -16.73 -2.82
CA GLN A 282 -16.62 -17.60 -3.11
C GLN A 282 -17.47 -17.86 -1.87
N ALA A 283 -16.84 -18.00 -0.70
CA ALA A 283 -17.53 -18.25 0.56
C ALA A 283 -18.37 -17.06 1.08
N VAL A 284 -18.14 -15.85 0.57
CA VAL A 284 -18.68 -14.59 1.10
C VAL A 284 -19.65 -13.91 0.13
N VAL A 285 -19.39 -13.99 -1.17
CA VAL A 285 -20.20 -13.30 -2.19
C VAL A 285 -21.52 -14.04 -2.48
N PRO A 286 -22.53 -13.36 -3.06
CA PRO A 286 -23.75 -14.02 -3.48
C PRO A 286 -23.46 -15.10 -4.53
N SER A 287 -24.09 -16.27 -4.39
CA SER A 287 -23.93 -17.38 -5.36
C SER A 287 -24.29 -16.95 -6.79
N CYS A 288 -25.38 -16.20 -6.96
CA CYS A 288 -25.77 -15.69 -8.27
C CYS A 288 -24.73 -14.75 -8.89
N TRP A 289 -24.02 -13.95 -8.08
CA TRP A 289 -22.95 -13.10 -8.55
C TRP A 289 -21.73 -13.92 -8.96
N TRP A 290 -21.40 -14.96 -8.19
CA TRP A 290 -20.33 -15.89 -8.52
C TRP A 290 -20.58 -16.62 -9.85
N ASP A 291 -21.81 -17.10 -10.06
CA ASP A 291 -22.20 -17.77 -11.30
C ASP A 291 -22.04 -16.85 -12.52
N LEU A 292 -22.42 -15.58 -12.38
CA LEU A 292 -22.22 -14.56 -13.42
C LEU A 292 -20.73 -14.29 -13.69
N LEU A 293 -19.90 -14.26 -12.65
CA LEU A 293 -18.45 -14.09 -12.78
C LEU A 293 -17.83 -15.27 -13.55
N ILE A 294 -18.21 -16.50 -13.20
CA ILE A 294 -17.76 -17.73 -13.90
C ILE A 294 -18.23 -17.71 -15.37
N GLY A 295 -19.48 -17.31 -15.62
CA GLY A 295 -20.00 -17.13 -16.98
C GLY A 295 -19.16 -16.14 -17.79
N ARG A 296 -18.90 -14.95 -17.22
CA ARG A 296 -18.06 -13.93 -17.85
C ARG A 296 -16.64 -14.43 -18.13
N ALA A 297 -16.01 -15.14 -17.21
CA ALA A 297 -14.66 -15.69 -17.40
C ALA A 297 -14.62 -16.73 -18.55
N ARG A 298 -15.66 -17.57 -18.66
CA ARG A 298 -15.82 -18.50 -19.80
C ARG A 298 -16.01 -17.76 -21.12
N ASP A 299 -16.80 -16.69 -21.14
CA ASP A 299 -17.03 -15.90 -22.35
C ASP A 299 -15.75 -15.18 -22.81
N VAL A 300 -14.97 -14.63 -21.87
CA VAL A 300 -13.67 -14.00 -22.17
C VAL A 300 -12.68 -15.01 -22.73
N THR A 301 -12.53 -16.18 -22.10
CA THR A 301 -11.63 -17.24 -22.59
C THR A 301 -12.06 -17.78 -23.95
N ALA A 302 -13.36 -17.95 -24.19
CA ALA A 302 -13.89 -18.34 -25.49
C ALA A 302 -13.63 -17.27 -26.57
N TYR A 303 -13.79 -15.99 -26.23
CA TYR A 303 -13.51 -14.87 -27.12
C TYR A 303 -12.02 -14.77 -27.48
N GLU A 304 -11.12 -14.92 -26.50
CA GLU A 304 -9.67 -14.92 -26.73
C GLU A 304 -9.22 -16.12 -27.58
N ALA A 305 -9.78 -17.31 -27.34
CA ALA A 305 -9.55 -18.48 -28.18
C ALA A 305 -10.03 -18.27 -29.62
N ALA A 306 -11.21 -17.67 -29.81
CA ALA A 306 -11.71 -17.32 -31.14
C ALA A 306 -10.82 -16.28 -31.84
N LEU A 307 -10.35 -15.27 -31.11
CA LEU A 307 -9.47 -14.23 -31.65
C LEU A 307 -8.10 -14.80 -32.06
N THR A 308 -7.52 -15.68 -31.26
CA THR A 308 -6.25 -16.36 -31.58
C THR A 308 -6.39 -17.31 -32.77
N ALA A 309 -7.47 -18.08 -32.85
CA ALA A 309 -7.78 -18.91 -34.00
C ALA A 309 -7.98 -18.08 -35.28
N ALA A 310 -8.69 -16.94 -35.18
CA ALA A 310 -8.88 -16.02 -36.30
C ALA A 310 -7.55 -15.41 -36.78
N LYS A 311 -6.66 -15.01 -35.85
CA LYS A 311 -5.31 -14.53 -36.18
C LYS A 311 -4.46 -15.59 -36.87
N ALA A 312 -4.49 -16.84 -36.39
CA ALA A 312 -3.78 -17.95 -37.01
C ALA A 312 -4.30 -18.25 -38.42
N ALA A 313 -5.63 -18.27 -38.61
CA ALA A 313 -6.25 -18.46 -39.91
C ALA A 313 -5.92 -17.32 -40.89
N ALA A 314 -5.86 -16.07 -40.43
CA ALA A 314 -5.47 -14.93 -41.24
C ALA A 314 -3.99 -15.02 -41.68
N GLN A 315 -3.09 -15.46 -40.79
CA GLN A 315 -1.68 -15.65 -41.11
C GLN A 315 -1.46 -16.77 -42.12
N GLU A 316 -2.21 -17.87 -42.02
CA GLU A 316 -2.13 -18.98 -42.98
C GLU A 316 -2.63 -18.56 -44.37
N ARG A 317 -3.73 -17.79 -44.44
CA ARG A 317 -4.20 -17.22 -45.71
C ARG A 317 -3.17 -16.29 -46.35
N ALA A 318 -2.48 -15.48 -45.55
CA ALA A 318 -1.42 -14.61 -46.06
C ALA A 318 -0.25 -15.41 -46.66
N ARG A 319 0.16 -16.51 -46.01
CA ARG A 319 1.21 -17.41 -46.53
C ARG A 319 0.82 -18.08 -47.84
N GLN A 320 -0.42 -18.52 -47.99
CA GLN A 320 -0.90 -19.16 -49.22
C GLN A 320 -0.97 -18.17 -50.40
N VAL A 321 -1.20 -16.88 -50.16
CA VAL A 321 -1.19 -15.85 -51.22
C VAL A 321 0.23 -15.60 -51.74
N ASP A 322 1.24 -15.66 -50.89
CA ASP A 322 2.65 -15.50 -51.31
C ASP A 322 3.17 -16.70 -52.13
N GLU A 323 2.56 -17.88 -52.00
CA GLU A 323 2.92 -19.08 -52.78
C GLU A 323 2.32 -19.09 -54.21
N ILE A 324 1.32 -18.22 -54.49
CA ILE A 324 0.64 -18.10 -55.81
C ILE A 324 1.07 -16.82 -56.54
N VAL A 325 2.26 -16.29 -56.26
CA VAL A 325 2.85 -15.22 -57.08
C VAL A 325 3.67 -15.86 -58.22
N PRO A 326 3.28 -15.69 -59.51
CA PRO A 326 4.09 -16.17 -60.62
C PRO A 326 5.44 -15.45 -60.65
N GLU A 327 6.51 -16.21 -60.94
CA GLU A 327 7.91 -15.77 -61.01
C GLU A 327 8.06 -14.32 -61.51
N PRO A 328 8.62 -13.40 -60.70
CA PRO A 328 9.02 -12.10 -61.21
C PRO A 328 10.17 -12.28 -62.21
N PRO A 329 10.20 -11.52 -63.32
CA PRO A 329 11.28 -11.60 -64.30
C PRO A 329 12.62 -11.30 -63.63
N LYS A 330 13.59 -12.19 -63.87
CA LYS A 330 14.98 -12.14 -63.37
C LYS A 330 15.59 -10.75 -63.55
N THR A 331 15.54 -9.93 -62.50
CA THR A 331 16.34 -8.71 -62.41
C THR A 331 17.73 -9.09 -61.92
N LEU A 332 18.72 -8.87 -62.80
CA LEU A 332 20.14 -9.05 -62.56
C LEU A 332 20.59 -8.41 -61.24
N VAL A 333 21.06 -9.27 -60.35
CA VAL A 333 21.74 -8.95 -59.10
C VAL A 333 22.96 -8.07 -59.39
N ARG A 334 22.92 -6.79 -58.96
CA ARG A 334 24.13 -6.00 -58.76
C ARG A 334 24.60 -6.20 -57.32
N GLN A 335 25.78 -6.82 -57.17
CA GLN A 335 26.45 -7.02 -55.90
C GLN A 335 26.81 -5.68 -55.23
N PRO A 336 26.48 -5.46 -53.95
CA PRO A 336 27.04 -4.35 -53.19
C PRO A 336 28.45 -4.73 -52.73
N ILE A 337 29.45 -4.01 -53.24
CA ILE A 337 30.83 -4.06 -52.74
C ILE A 337 30.84 -3.36 -51.38
N ILE A 338 30.95 -4.15 -50.31
CA ILE A 338 31.14 -3.66 -48.95
C ILE A 338 32.62 -3.26 -48.80
N VAL A 339 32.92 -1.97 -48.94
CA VAL A 339 34.23 -1.41 -48.60
C VAL A 339 34.28 -1.21 -47.08
N TRP A 340 34.93 -2.13 -46.37
CA TRP A 340 35.29 -1.96 -44.96
C TRP A 340 36.29 -0.79 -44.81
N ARG A 341 35.81 0.41 -44.46
CA ARG A 341 36.66 1.52 -44.03
C ARG A 341 36.99 1.34 -42.54
N GLY A 342 38.04 0.60 -42.23
CA GLY A 342 38.57 0.40 -40.87
C GLY A 342 39.30 1.62 -40.26
N VAL A 343 39.23 2.81 -40.88
CA VAL A 343 40.00 3.99 -40.47
C VAL A 343 39.40 4.81 -39.31
N PRO A 344 38.06 4.92 -39.10
CA PRO A 344 37.54 5.77 -38.01
C PRO A 344 37.66 5.11 -36.62
N PHE A 345 37.87 3.79 -36.53
CA PHE A 345 37.96 3.08 -35.24
C PHE A 345 39.32 3.27 -34.55
N PHE A 346 40.42 3.37 -35.31
CA PHE A 346 41.76 3.55 -34.74
C PHE A 346 42.05 4.99 -34.31
N ILE A 347 41.43 5.99 -34.95
CA ILE A 347 41.63 7.41 -34.60
C ILE A 347 40.80 7.78 -33.36
N GLY A 348 39.56 7.28 -33.24
CA GLY A 348 38.70 7.55 -32.08
C GLY A 348 39.23 6.93 -30.78
N GLY A 349 39.78 5.71 -30.84
CA GLY A 349 40.34 5.03 -29.66
C GLY A 349 41.60 5.70 -29.09
N LEU A 350 42.44 6.29 -29.95
CA LEU A 350 43.70 6.92 -29.52
C LEU A 350 43.46 8.30 -28.89
N VAL A 351 42.44 9.04 -29.37
CA VAL A 351 42.02 10.33 -28.79
C VAL A 351 41.31 10.13 -27.45
N GLY A 352 40.48 9.09 -27.32
CA GLY A 352 39.82 8.74 -26.05
C GLY A 352 40.81 8.34 -24.95
N ALA A 353 41.86 7.57 -25.29
CA ALA A 353 42.91 7.19 -24.35
C ALA A 353 43.76 8.39 -23.88
N TRP A 354 44.04 9.36 -24.77
CA TRP A 354 44.77 10.58 -24.41
C TRP A 354 43.94 11.53 -23.52
N ALA A 355 42.63 11.64 -23.77
CA ALA A 355 41.73 12.45 -22.93
C ALA A 355 41.62 11.90 -21.48
N LEU A 356 41.67 10.57 -21.33
CA LEU A 356 41.59 9.91 -20.03
C LEU A 356 42.90 10.08 -19.23
N VAL A 357 44.06 10.05 -19.90
CA VAL A 357 45.36 10.33 -19.27
C VAL A 357 45.49 11.80 -18.86
N LEU A 358 44.98 12.74 -19.67
CA LEU A 358 44.98 14.17 -19.33
C LEU A 358 43.98 14.51 -18.21
N GLY A 359 42.84 13.84 -18.15
CA GLY A 359 41.86 14.01 -17.07
C GLY A 359 42.35 13.54 -15.70
N ILE A 360 43.23 12.55 -15.65
CA ILE A 360 43.82 12.05 -14.39
C ILE A 360 44.98 12.93 -13.91
N TRP A 361 45.67 13.62 -14.81
CA TRP A 361 46.83 14.45 -14.46
C TRP A 361 46.49 15.91 -14.10
N ALA A 362 45.29 16.39 -14.44
CA ALA A 362 44.91 17.80 -14.35
C ALA A 362 43.63 18.08 -13.56
N GLY A 363 43.55 17.66 -12.29
CA GLY A 363 42.51 18.17 -11.38
C GLY A 363 42.93 18.13 -9.92
N PRO A 364 43.22 19.31 -9.33
CA PRO A 364 42.29 19.82 -8.33
C PRO A 364 42.02 21.35 -8.43
N TYR A 365 40.95 21.76 -7.74
CA TYR A 365 40.50 23.13 -7.38
C TYR A 365 39.77 24.00 -8.42
N ASP A 366 38.47 24.21 -8.13
CA ASP A 366 37.84 25.47 -7.68
C ASP A 366 38.06 26.77 -8.51
N LEU A 367 36.95 27.41 -8.94
CA LEU A 367 36.66 28.87 -8.91
C LEU A 367 35.59 29.35 -9.93
N VAL A 368 34.44 29.78 -9.38
CA VAL A 368 33.80 31.12 -9.47
C VAL A 368 33.85 31.98 -10.76
N ARG A 369 32.64 32.42 -11.20
CA ARG A 369 32.20 33.63 -11.99
C ARG A 369 32.95 33.98 -13.30
N THR A 370 32.27 34.34 -14.40
CA THR A 370 31.54 35.61 -14.58
C THR A 370 30.73 35.63 -15.90
N ALA A 371 29.71 36.49 -15.92
CA ALA A 371 28.82 36.81 -17.03
C ALA A 371 29.50 37.49 -18.23
N THR A 372 28.92 37.34 -19.42
CA THR A 372 29.01 38.32 -20.53
C THR A 372 27.80 38.14 -21.47
N GLU A 373 26.89 39.12 -21.44
CA GLU A 373 25.93 39.47 -22.51
C GLU A 373 26.73 40.05 -23.71
N PRO A 374 26.27 39.95 -24.98
CA PRO A 374 25.31 40.92 -25.54
C PRO A 374 24.49 40.35 -26.75
N PRO A 375 23.90 41.16 -27.65
CA PRO A 375 22.60 41.80 -27.53
C PRO A 375 21.60 41.38 -28.65
N ALA A 376 20.38 41.89 -28.50
CA ALA A 376 19.20 41.74 -29.36
C ALA A 376 19.39 42.10 -30.85
N LEU A 377 18.53 41.50 -31.70
CA LEU A 377 17.69 42.17 -32.71
C LEU A 377 16.85 41.15 -33.50
N ALA A 378 15.51 41.28 -33.46
CA ALA A 378 14.62 41.45 -34.62
C ALA A 378 13.21 40.87 -34.37
N GLU A 379 12.24 41.79 -34.37
CA GLU A 379 10.80 41.54 -34.51
C GLU A 379 10.46 40.78 -35.79
N LYS A 380 9.42 39.94 -35.74
CA LYS A 380 8.25 40.10 -36.65
C LYS A 380 7.07 39.21 -36.26
N ASN A 381 5.95 39.87 -36.00
CA ASN A 381 4.60 39.32 -36.04
C ASN A 381 4.28 38.77 -37.45
N GLY A 382 3.55 37.65 -37.49
CA GLY A 382 3.01 37.08 -38.73
C GLY A 382 1.99 35.99 -38.42
N VAL A 383 0.73 36.41 -38.28
CA VAL A 383 -0.45 35.54 -38.33
C VAL A 383 -0.45 34.79 -39.66
N SER A 384 -0.52 33.46 -39.61
CA SER A 384 -0.97 32.62 -40.74
C SER A 384 -1.72 31.42 -40.20
N GLU A 385 -3.03 31.53 -40.29
CA GLU A 385 -4.02 30.46 -40.23
C GLU A 385 -3.75 29.50 -41.42
N VAL A 386 -3.50 28.22 -41.12
CA VAL A 386 -3.40 27.16 -42.15
C VAL A 386 -4.35 26.01 -41.75
N PRO A 387 -5.17 25.48 -42.67
CA PRO A 387 -6.17 24.45 -42.36
C PRO A 387 -5.52 23.13 -41.94
N GLN A 388 -6.05 22.54 -40.87
CA GLN A 388 -5.69 21.20 -40.40
C GLN A 388 -5.88 20.15 -41.49
N ALA A 389 -4.78 19.60 -41.99
CA ALA A 389 -4.77 18.30 -42.62
C ALA A 389 -4.84 17.24 -41.51
N GLN A 390 -5.91 16.45 -41.51
CA GLN A 390 -6.07 15.31 -40.61
C GLN A 390 -4.99 14.27 -40.91
N SER A 391 -3.98 14.20 -40.05
CA SER A 391 -3.03 13.09 -40.02
C SER A 391 -3.73 11.83 -39.52
N PRO A 392 -3.35 10.64 -40.02
CA PRO A 392 -3.95 9.37 -39.61
C PRO A 392 -3.77 9.17 -38.11
N VAL A 393 -4.88 8.96 -37.40
CA VAL A 393 -4.93 8.74 -35.95
C VAL A 393 -4.16 7.45 -35.63
N LEU A 394 -2.93 7.59 -35.14
CA LEU A 394 -2.25 6.50 -34.45
C LEU A 394 -3.08 6.10 -33.22
N PRO A 395 -3.14 4.80 -32.88
CA PRO A 395 -3.83 4.35 -31.67
C PRO A 395 -3.26 5.07 -30.44
N GLU A 396 -4.14 5.76 -29.71
CA GLU A 396 -3.81 6.50 -28.50
C GLU A 396 -3.25 5.55 -27.44
N HIS A 397 -2.10 5.89 -26.86
CA HIS A 397 -1.45 5.05 -25.85
C HIS A 397 -2.38 4.90 -24.63
N PRO A 398 -2.52 3.70 -24.01
CA PRO A 398 -3.39 3.51 -22.85
C PRO A 398 -3.17 4.50 -21.70
N HIS A 399 -1.90 4.88 -21.45
CA HIS A 399 -1.57 5.90 -20.45
C HIS A 399 -1.97 7.33 -20.84
N ALA A 400 -2.10 7.65 -22.12
CA ALA A 400 -2.61 8.94 -22.57
C ALA A 400 -4.12 9.07 -22.29
N ALA A 401 -4.89 8.00 -22.53
CA ALA A 401 -6.30 7.94 -22.17
C ALA A 401 -6.50 8.00 -20.64
N TRP A 402 -5.67 7.27 -19.89
CA TRP A 402 -5.66 7.33 -18.42
C TRP A 402 -5.36 8.75 -17.91
N ARG A 403 -4.35 9.41 -18.47
CA ARG A 403 -3.97 10.79 -18.13
C ARG A 403 -5.16 11.73 -18.28
N LYS A 404 -5.86 11.71 -19.43
CA LYS A 404 -7.05 12.54 -19.67
C LYS A 404 -8.15 12.29 -18.64
N ALA A 405 -8.48 11.04 -18.37
CA ALA A 405 -9.48 10.67 -17.38
C ALA A 405 -9.11 11.15 -15.96
N GLN A 406 -7.82 11.09 -15.58
CA GLN A 406 -7.36 11.59 -14.29
C GLN A 406 -7.40 13.12 -14.22
N THR A 407 -7.03 13.82 -15.30
CA THR A 407 -7.15 15.29 -15.36
C THR A 407 -8.61 15.72 -15.17
N GLU A 408 -9.55 15.06 -15.85
CA GLU A 408 -10.98 15.34 -15.73
C GLU A 408 -11.51 15.06 -14.31
N SER A 409 -11.12 13.93 -13.72
CA SER A 409 -11.48 13.58 -12.34
C SER A 409 -10.97 14.61 -11.34
N LEU A 410 -9.71 15.02 -11.46
CA LEU A 410 -9.10 16.01 -10.56
C LEU A 410 -9.75 17.39 -10.72
N ALA A 411 -10.11 17.75 -11.96
CA ALA A 411 -10.82 18.98 -12.26
C ALA A 411 -12.25 19.02 -11.69
N ALA A 412 -12.90 17.86 -11.56
CA ALA A 412 -14.19 17.73 -10.89
C ALA A 412 -14.06 17.77 -9.36
N GLU A 413 -12.98 17.19 -8.81
CA GLU A 413 -12.74 17.14 -7.37
C GLU A 413 -12.39 18.50 -6.77
N VAL A 414 -11.60 19.32 -7.48
CA VAL A 414 -11.15 20.63 -6.98
C VAL A 414 -11.33 21.73 -8.03
N PRO A 415 -12.58 22.19 -8.29
CA PRO A 415 -12.86 23.18 -9.33
C PRO A 415 -12.20 24.54 -9.06
N GLU A 416 -11.91 24.85 -7.79
CA GLU A 416 -11.25 26.10 -7.37
C GLU A 416 -9.84 26.26 -7.94
N LEU A 417 -9.14 25.15 -8.26
CA LEU A 417 -7.79 25.19 -8.81
C LEU A 417 -7.76 25.47 -10.31
N ARG A 418 -8.89 25.37 -11.02
CA ARG A 418 -8.95 25.55 -12.48
C ARG A 418 -8.43 26.92 -12.92
N HIS A 419 -8.83 27.99 -12.23
CA HIS A 419 -8.35 29.35 -12.49
C HIS A 419 -6.83 29.48 -12.32
N TRP A 420 -6.24 28.75 -11.38
CA TRP A 420 -4.79 28.75 -11.19
C TRP A 420 -4.07 27.99 -12.29
N VAL A 421 -4.58 26.82 -12.69
CA VAL A 421 -4.04 26.03 -13.80
C VAL A 421 -4.06 26.84 -15.11
N GLU A 422 -5.18 27.48 -15.43
CA GLU A 422 -5.32 28.34 -16.61
C GLU A 422 -4.36 29.54 -16.60
N LYS A 423 -4.15 30.15 -15.42
CA LYS A 423 -3.17 31.23 -15.26
C LYS A 423 -1.73 30.77 -15.44
N ILE A 424 -1.38 29.62 -14.86
CA ILE A 424 -0.03 29.04 -14.92
C ILE A 424 0.28 28.55 -16.34
N GLU A 425 -0.72 28.06 -17.07
CA GLU A 425 -0.60 27.67 -18.49
C GLU A 425 -0.11 28.84 -19.37
N LEU A 426 -0.63 30.04 -19.09
CA LEU A 426 -0.43 31.22 -19.93
C LEU A 426 0.71 32.14 -19.47
N GLY A 427 1.22 32.01 -18.25
CA GLY A 427 2.24 32.92 -17.73
C GLY A 427 3.62 32.28 -17.50
N GLU A 428 4.53 33.13 -17.05
CA GLU A 428 5.95 32.79 -16.91
C GLU A 428 6.27 32.25 -15.51
N TRP A 429 7.30 31.40 -15.40
CA TRP A 429 7.73 30.84 -14.10
C TRP A 429 7.92 31.91 -13.03
N LYS A 430 8.55 33.04 -13.36
CA LYS A 430 8.84 34.13 -12.41
C LYS A 430 7.59 34.74 -11.77
N GLU A 431 6.47 34.72 -12.47
CA GLU A 431 5.20 35.29 -12.01
C GLU A 431 4.52 34.39 -10.98
N PHE A 432 4.69 33.07 -11.13
CA PHE A 432 4.04 32.06 -10.29
C PHE A 432 5.02 31.32 -9.37
N GLU A 433 6.30 31.68 -9.33
CA GLU A 433 7.32 30.98 -8.55
C GLU A 433 6.95 30.88 -7.06
N THR A 434 6.46 31.97 -6.47
CA THR A 434 6.04 32.00 -5.06
C THR A 434 4.83 31.12 -4.78
N LEU A 435 3.86 31.09 -5.70
CA LEU A 435 2.68 30.23 -5.63
C LEU A 435 3.06 28.75 -5.81
N LEU A 436 3.84 28.43 -6.84
CA LEU A 436 4.26 27.08 -7.19
C LEU A 436 5.24 26.48 -6.19
N LYS A 437 5.99 27.29 -5.45
CA LYS A 437 6.76 26.84 -4.30
C LYS A 437 5.92 26.70 -3.04
N GLY A 438 4.66 27.14 -3.01
CA GLY A 438 3.80 27.11 -1.83
C GLY A 438 4.19 28.13 -0.76
N ASP A 439 4.90 29.18 -1.15
CA ASP A 439 5.30 30.31 -0.29
C ASP A 439 4.26 31.45 -0.31
N SER A 440 3.20 31.31 -1.12
CA SER A 440 2.08 32.24 -1.18
C SER A 440 1.07 32.00 -0.05
N ALA A 441 0.47 33.08 0.46
CA ALA A 441 -0.62 33.01 1.42
C ALA A 441 -1.91 32.40 0.83
N GLU A 442 -2.07 32.42 -0.49
CA GLU A 442 -3.25 31.89 -1.19
C GLU A 442 -3.22 30.37 -1.34
N LEU A 443 -2.03 29.77 -1.37
CA LEU A 443 -1.86 28.32 -1.50
C LEU A 443 -0.57 27.87 -0.80
N PRO A 444 -0.58 27.79 0.54
CA PRO A 444 0.61 27.40 1.30
C PRO A 444 0.92 25.90 1.13
N LYS A 445 2.18 25.51 1.32
CA LYS A 445 2.64 24.10 1.19
C LYS A 445 1.83 23.09 2.00
N ASP A 446 1.36 23.50 3.18
CA ASP A 446 0.63 22.63 4.12
C ASP A 446 -0.84 22.42 3.71
N ASP A 447 -1.37 23.19 2.76
CA ASP A 447 -2.73 23.01 2.26
C ASP A 447 -2.80 21.78 1.34
N PRO A 448 -3.72 20.83 1.57
CA PRO A 448 -3.91 19.69 0.66
C PRO A 448 -4.20 20.09 -0.79
N LYS A 449 -4.74 21.29 -1.03
CA LYS A 449 -4.97 21.83 -2.38
C LYS A 449 -3.66 22.09 -3.13
N TYR A 450 -2.57 22.44 -2.43
CA TYR A 450 -1.26 22.65 -3.05
C TYR A 450 -0.74 21.37 -3.71
N GLN A 451 -0.84 20.24 -3.00
CA GLN A 451 -0.44 18.95 -3.55
C GLN A 451 -1.29 18.59 -4.79
N LYS A 452 -2.60 18.84 -4.74
CA LYS A 452 -3.49 18.58 -5.87
C LYS A 452 -3.19 19.48 -7.08
N LEU A 453 -2.79 20.74 -6.86
CA LEU A 453 -2.32 21.60 -7.94
C LEU A 453 -1.07 21.03 -8.62
N LEU A 454 -0.07 20.62 -7.85
CA LEU A 454 1.15 20.02 -8.42
C LEU A 454 0.83 18.74 -9.18
N LEU A 455 -0.08 17.90 -8.66
CA LEU A 455 -0.54 16.69 -9.36
C LEU A 455 -1.23 17.04 -10.69
N TRP A 456 -2.09 18.06 -10.70
CA TRP A 456 -2.74 18.53 -11.92
C TRP A 456 -1.70 18.92 -12.98
N LEU A 457 -0.71 19.74 -12.60
CA LEU A 457 0.34 20.21 -13.50
C LEU A 457 1.28 19.09 -13.99
N HIS A 458 1.22 17.88 -13.41
CA HIS A 458 1.90 16.70 -13.97
C HIS A 458 1.06 15.99 -15.04
N LEU A 459 -0.25 15.94 -14.82
CA LEU A 459 -1.22 15.32 -15.71
C LEU A 459 -1.45 16.20 -16.94
N ASP A 460 -1.53 17.51 -16.76
CA ASP A 460 -1.70 18.53 -17.80
C ASP A 460 -0.57 19.58 -17.67
N PRO A 461 0.60 19.30 -18.28
CA PRO A 461 1.79 20.10 -18.04
C PRO A 461 1.78 21.42 -18.81
N PRO A 462 2.26 22.52 -18.20
CA PRO A 462 2.14 23.84 -18.79
C PRO A 462 2.94 24.03 -20.07
N SER A 463 2.50 24.91 -20.97
CA SER A 463 3.24 25.25 -22.19
C SER A 463 4.63 25.86 -21.92
N ASN A 464 4.82 26.51 -20.77
CA ASN A 464 6.11 27.07 -20.38
C ASN A 464 7.12 25.98 -19.97
N ALA A 465 8.23 25.88 -20.73
CA ALA A 465 9.26 24.86 -20.51
C ALA A 465 9.98 24.97 -19.16
N GLN A 466 10.15 26.19 -18.63
CA GLN A 466 10.77 26.37 -17.32
C GLN A 466 9.86 25.86 -16.22
N THR A 467 8.55 26.18 -16.28
CA THR A 467 7.57 25.68 -15.33
C THR A 467 7.46 24.15 -15.38
N ARG A 468 7.40 23.54 -16.58
CA ARG A 468 7.38 22.06 -16.72
C ARG A 468 8.57 21.37 -16.09
N ARG A 469 9.77 21.97 -16.18
CA ARG A 469 10.99 21.40 -15.58
C ARG A 469 11.00 21.47 -14.06
N GLN A 470 10.38 22.48 -13.47
CA GLN A 470 10.40 22.69 -12.02
C GLN A 470 9.30 21.91 -11.30
N VAL A 471 8.13 21.74 -11.92
CA VAL A 471 6.97 21.07 -11.32
C VAL A 471 7.29 19.65 -10.79
N PRO A 472 8.00 18.78 -11.53
CA PRO A 472 8.41 17.47 -11.00
C PRO A 472 9.34 17.54 -9.79
N LEU A 473 10.29 18.48 -9.78
CA LEU A 473 11.20 18.67 -8.64
C LEU A 473 10.43 19.12 -7.38
N LEU A 474 9.45 20.00 -7.56
CA LEU A 474 8.60 20.47 -6.46
C LEU A 474 7.78 19.32 -5.87
N LEU A 475 7.15 18.48 -6.69
CA LEU A 475 6.37 17.34 -6.20
C LEU A 475 7.26 16.31 -5.47
N ALA A 476 8.44 16.01 -6.01
CA ALA A 476 9.39 15.10 -5.38
C ALA A 476 9.96 15.66 -4.06
N SER A 477 10.09 16.99 -3.95
CA SER A 477 10.50 17.62 -2.69
C SER A 477 9.39 17.61 -1.64
N LEU A 478 8.12 17.68 -2.07
CA LEU A 478 6.95 17.65 -1.19
C LEU A 478 6.65 16.24 -0.70
N ARG A 479 6.79 15.23 -1.57
CA ARG A 479 6.54 13.82 -1.25
C ARG A 479 7.66 12.93 -1.74
N GLN A 480 8.39 12.37 -0.77
CA GLN A 480 9.48 11.41 -1.00
C GLN A 480 8.99 9.98 -0.78
N ASP A 481 7.92 9.58 -1.48
CA ASP A 481 7.34 8.26 -1.36
C ASP A 481 7.10 7.59 -2.71
N SER A 482 6.69 6.32 -2.67
CA SER A 482 6.49 5.50 -3.87
C SER A 482 5.38 6.02 -4.78
N THR A 483 4.45 6.85 -4.29
CA THR A 483 3.32 7.31 -5.10
C THR A 483 3.74 8.31 -6.18
N VAL A 484 4.78 9.11 -5.92
CA VAL A 484 5.36 10.02 -6.92
C VAL A 484 6.05 9.22 -8.03
N ILE A 485 6.76 8.16 -7.68
CA ILE A 485 7.43 7.27 -8.64
C ILE A 485 6.40 6.52 -9.49
N GLU A 486 5.36 5.97 -8.89
CA GLU A 486 4.26 5.30 -9.60
C GLU A 486 3.52 6.24 -10.56
N LEU A 487 3.32 7.51 -10.16
CA LEU A 487 2.78 8.54 -11.05
C LEU A 487 3.71 8.75 -12.25
N TRP A 488 5.01 8.94 -12.01
CA TRP A 488 5.99 9.15 -13.07
C TRP A 488 6.10 7.96 -14.02
N GLU A 489 6.05 6.73 -13.52
CA GLU A 489 6.00 5.50 -14.33
C GLU A 489 4.82 5.51 -15.32
N LYS A 490 3.65 6.02 -14.90
CA LYS A 490 2.48 6.15 -15.79
C LYS A 490 2.59 7.30 -16.79
N LEU A 491 3.39 8.32 -16.48
CA LEU A 491 3.53 9.52 -17.32
C LEU A 491 4.74 9.45 -18.26
N VAL A 492 5.66 8.51 -18.07
CA VAL A 492 6.82 8.29 -18.96
C VAL A 492 6.46 7.22 -20.01
N TYR A 493 5.92 7.67 -21.14
CA TYR A 493 5.59 6.83 -22.30
C TYR A 493 5.89 7.56 -23.62
N PRO A 494 6.03 6.85 -24.75
CA PRO A 494 6.28 7.49 -26.05
C PRO A 494 5.17 8.48 -26.43
N GLY A 495 5.54 9.73 -26.71
CA GLY A 495 4.58 10.81 -27.00
C GLY A 495 3.98 11.51 -25.77
N SER A 496 4.49 11.26 -24.56
CA SER A 496 4.10 12.02 -23.37
C SER A 496 4.63 13.45 -23.38
N LEU A 497 3.82 14.40 -22.89
CA LEU A 497 4.07 15.84 -22.95
C LEU A 497 5.21 16.35 -22.05
N ASN A 498 5.52 15.64 -20.95
CA ASN A 498 6.52 16.05 -19.96
C ASN A 498 7.46 14.90 -19.54
N ALA A 499 7.54 13.84 -20.36
CA ALA A 499 8.34 12.68 -20.00
C ALA A 499 9.84 12.98 -19.89
N GLN A 500 10.37 13.88 -20.73
CA GLN A 500 11.77 14.30 -20.64
C GLN A 500 12.04 15.06 -19.34
N GLU A 501 11.17 15.99 -18.98
CA GLU A 501 11.27 16.76 -17.74
C GLU A 501 11.16 15.87 -16.50
N ILE A 502 10.29 14.86 -16.53
CA ILE A 502 10.17 13.84 -15.46
C ILE A 502 11.47 13.02 -15.36
N GLN A 503 12.07 12.60 -16.47
CA GLN A 503 13.33 11.86 -16.48
C GLN A 503 14.50 12.69 -15.94
N GLU A 504 14.59 13.97 -16.34
CA GLU A 504 15.58 14.90 -15.80
C GLU A 504 15.40 15.10 -14.29
N ALA A 505 14.16 15.21 -13.82
CA ALA A 505 13.85 15.33 -12.41
C ALA A 505 14.16 14.05 -11.62
N ALA A 506 13.88 12.87 -12.19
CA ALA A 506 14.24 11.59 -11.59
C ALA A 506 15.75 11.44 -11.43
N LEU A 507 16.54 11.87 -12.42
CA LEU A 507 17.99 11.87 -12.35
C LEU A 507 18.51 12.84 -11.26
N ARG A 508 17.99 14.07 -11.21
CA ARG A 508 18.41 15.06 -10.21
C ARG A 508 18.06 14.63 -8.79
N THR A 509 16.84 14.17 -8.57
CA THR A 509 16.38 13.72 -7.25
C THR A 509 17.16 12.50 -6.74
N GLN A 510 17.63 11.63 -7.64
CA GLN A 510 18.53 10.54 -7.30
C GLN A 510 19.91 11.02 -6.78
N HIS A 511 20.43 12.10 -7.35
CA HIS A 511 21.73 12.67 -6.94
C HIS A 511 21.64 13.57 -5.71
N GLU A 512 20.64 14.45 -5.65
CA GLU A 512 20.52 15.49 -4.62
C GLU A 512 19.92 14.96 -3.32
N SER A 513 19.12 13.89 -3.36
CA SER A 513 18.39 13.35 -2.20
C SER A 513 18.62 11.85 -1.99
N LYS A 514 19.87 11.38 -2.20
CA LYS A 514 20.22 9.94 -2.17
C LYS A 514 19.81 9.21 -0.88
N GLU A 515 19.82 9.90 0.26
CA GLU A 515 19.47 9.34 1.58
C GLU A 515 17.95 9.32 1.84
N ALA A 516 17.19 10.14 1.12
CA ALA A 516 15.74 10.24 1.28
C ALA A 516 14.98 9.08 0.61
N TRP A 517 15.60 8.40 -0.34
CA TRP A 517 14.99 7.33 -1.13
C TRP A 517 15.51 5.95 -0.72
N SER A 518 14.60 5.01 -0.53
CA SER A 518 14.96 3.62 -0.26
C SER A 518 15.74 3.00 -1.43
N PRO A 519 16.51 1.92 -1.22
CA PRO A 519 17.21 1.22 -2.30
C PRO A 519 16.28 0.78 -3.45
N THR A 520 15.06 0.34 -3.13
CA THR A 520 14.07 -0.08 -4.12
C THR A 520 13.53 1.10 -4.93
N GLN A 521 13.23 2.22 -4.27
CA GLN A 521 12.80 3.46 -4.93
C GLN A 521 13.89 4.02 -5.85
N ARG A 522 15.16 3.98 -5.42
CA ARG A 522 16.30 4.38 -6.26
C ARG A 522 16.44 3.51 -7.50
N ALA A 523 16.18 2.21 -7.39
CA ALA A 523 16.19 1.32 -8.55
C ALA A 523 15.05 1.66 -9.53
N GLN A 524 13.86 2.03 -9.03
CA GLN A 524 12.75 2.48 -9.89
C GLN A 524 13.06 3.81 -10.58
N LEU A 525 13.62 4.79 -9.86
CA LEU A 525 14.07 6.06 -10.44
C LEU A 525 15.11 5.84 -11.55
N SER A 526 16.07 4.92 -11.35
CA SER A 526 17.03 4.54 -12.41
C SER A 526 16.33 3.96 -13.65
N ARG A 527 15.31 3.11 -13.48
CA ARG A 527 14.55 2.57 -14.63
C ARG A 527 13.81 3.67 -15.40
N LEU A 528 13.27 4.67 -14.70
CA LEU A 528 12.62 5.82 -15.33
C LEU A 528 13.60 6.61 -16.20
N VAL A 529 14.82 6.85 -15.70
CA VAL A 529 15.88 7.55 -16.45
C VAL A 529 16.33 6.76 -17.67
N GLU A 530 16.38 5.43 -17.58
CA GLU A 530 16.79 4.55 -18.67
C GLU A 530 15.69 4.30 -19.72
N ALA A 531 14.43 4.67 -19.43
CA ALA A 531 13.32 4.45 -20.35
C ALA A 531 13.52 5.24 -21.66
N LYS A 532 13.48 4.55 -22.80
CA LYS A 532 13.61 5.20 -24.12
C LYS A 532 12.31 5.92 -24.47
N VAL A 533 12.26 7.23 -24.22
CA VAL A 533 11.16 8.08 -24.66
C VAL A 533 11.54 8.71 -25.99
N THR A 534 10.75 8.41 -27.04
CA THR A 534 10.81 9.18 -28.29
C THR A 534 10.03 10.47 -28.07
N ALA A 535 10.65 11.62 -28.32
CA ALA A 535 9.98 12.91 -28.20
C ALA A 535 8.74 12.95 -29.11
N PRO A 536 7.63 13.58 -28.67
CA PRO A 536 6.43 13.75 -29.50
C PRO A 536 6.71 14.51 -30.80
#